data_AF-A0A7X8SVC5-F1
#
_entry.id   AF-A0A7X8SVC5-F1
#
_cell.length_a   1.000
_cell.length_b   1.000
_cell.length_c   1.000
_cell.angle_alpha   90.00
_cell.angle_beta   90.00
_cell.angle_gamma   90.00
#
_symmetry.space_group_name_H-M   'P 1'
#
loop_
_entity.id
_entity.type
_entity.pdbx_description
1 polymer ?
#
loop_
_entity_poly.entity_id
_entity_poly.type
_entity_poly.pdbx_seq_one_letter_code
_entity_poly.pdbx_strand_id
1 'polypeptide(L)' 'MPKESHTKAAEHHENAAKSHRSAAEHHGKGDHEKGREHSKTAHAHSQSAHEHSDAAHKKSSSAK' A
#
# COMPACT_ATOMS: atom_id res chain seq x y z
N MET A 1 16.59 8.80 -5.66
CA MET A 1 16.89 9.52 -4.40
C MET A 1 15.93 9.08 -3.28
N PRO A 2 16.23 9.24 -1.97
CA PRO A 2 15.32 8.84 -0.88
C PRO A 2 13.93 9.50 -0.97
N LYS A 3 13.86 10.74 -1.49
CA LYS A 3 12.61 11.44 -1.80
C LYS A 3 11.69 10.64 -2.74
N GLU A 4 12.21 10.13 -3.85
CA GLU A 4 11.42 9.31 -4.79
C GLU A 4 10.94 8.00 -4.15
N SER A 5 11.76 7.39 -3.30
CA SER A 5 11.37 6.16 -2.60
C SER A 5 10.23 6.41 -1.60
N HIS A 6 10.25 7.54 -0.88
CA HIS A 6 9.11 7.96 -0.05
C HIS A 6 7.87 8.30 -0.88
N THR A 7 8.01 8.97 -2.03
CA THR A 7 6.88 9.24 -2.93
C THR A 7 6.23 7.95 -3.42
N LYS A 8 7.02 6.99 -3.90
CA LYS A 8 6.50 5.67 -4.33
C LYS A 8 5.81 4.92 -3.21
N ALA A 9 6.38 4.94 -2.00
CA ALA A 9 5.75 4.33 -0.85
C ALA A 9 4.37 4.98 -0.53
N ALA A 10 4.29 6.31 -0.61
CA ALA A 10 3.03 7.02 -0.42
C ALA A 10 1.99 6.63 -1.47
N GLU A 11 2.37 6.55 -2.76
CA GLU A 11 1.47 6.12 -3.84
C GLU A 11 0.93 4.69 -3.60
N HIS A 12 1.78 3.77 -3.16
CA HIS A 12 1.34 2.43 -2.79
C HIS A 12 0.39 2.44 -1.59
N HIS A 13 0.65 3.24 -0.54
CA HIS A 13 -0.27 3.39 0.57
C HIS A 13 -1.63 3.98 0.16
N GLU A 14 -1.65 4.96 -0.75
CA GLU A 14 -2.91 5.49 -1.28
C GLU A 14 -3.72 4.44 -2.05
N ASN A 15 -3.05 3.64 -2.88
CA ASN A 15 -3.69 2.55 -3.61
C ASN A 15 -4.19 1.45 -2.66
N ALA A 16 -3.44 1.16 -1.59
CA ALA A 16 -3.88 0.25 -0.54
C ALA A 16 -5.14 0.77 0.17
N ALA A 17 -5.16 2.05 0.56
CA ALA A 17 -6.30 2.67 1.22
C ALA A 17 -7.55 2.67 0.32
N LYS A 18 -7.40 2.99 -0.97
CA LYS A 18 -8.49 2.88 -1.96
C LYS A 18 -9.02 1.45 -2.04
N SER A 19 -8.14 0.47 -2.15
CA SER A 19 -8.51 -0.95 -2.23
C SER A 19 -9.21 -1.44 -0.95
N HIS A 20 -8.77 -1.01 0.24
CA HIS A 20 -9.47 -1.30 1.49
C HIS A 20 -10.87 -0.70 1.54
N ARG A 21 -11.06 0.52 1.03
CA ARG A 21 -12.40 1.12 0.94
C ARG A 21 -13.31 0.32 0.03
N SER A 22 -12.85 -0.05 -1.17
CA SER A 22 -13.63 -0.89 -2.09
C SER A 22 -13.95 -2.26 -1.46
N ALA A 23 -12.99 -2.87 -0.75
CA ALA A 23 -13.23 -4.11 -0.02
C ALA A 23 -14.37 -3.99 1.00
N ALA A 24 -14.38 -2.92 1.79
CA ALA A 24 -15.43 -2.63 2.76
C ALA A 24 -16.79 -2.40 2.08
N GLU A 25 -16.82 -1.67 0.97
CA GLU A 25 -18.05 -1.46 0.18
C GLU A 25 -18.62 -2.77 -0.36
N HIS A 26 -17.77 -3.65 -0.91
CA HIS A 26 -18.19 -4.95 -1.43
C HIS A 26 -18.66 -5.89 -0.32
N HIS A 27 -17.95 -5.93 0.81
CA HIS A 27 -18.42 -6.65 1.99
C HIS A 27 -19.77 -6.14 2.51
N GLY A 28 -19.96 -4.82 2.55
CA GLY A 28 -21.23 -4.22 2.97
C GLY A 28 -22.40 -4.52 2.03
N LYS A 29 -22.12 -4.81 0.76
CA LYS A 29 -23.13 -5.19 -0.26
C LYS A 29 -23.35 -6.72 -0.34
N GLY A 30 -22.64 -7.52 0.46
CA GLY A 30 -22.70 -8.99 0.44
C GLY A 30 -21.84 -9.66 -0.65
N ASP A 31 -21.07 -8.88 -1.41
CA ASP A 31 -20.16 -9.39 -2.45
C ASP A 31 -18.80 -9.73 -1.80
N HIS A 32 -18.79 -10.79 -0.99
CA HIS A 32 -17.61 -11.15 -0.19
C HIS A 32 -16.41 -11.57 -1.02
N GLU A 33 -16.62 -12.10 -2.24
CA GLU A 33 -15.54 -12.49 -3.14
C GLU A 33 -14.74 -11.27 -3.61
N LYS A 34 -15.41 -10.26 -4.17
CA LYS A 34 -14.75 -9.00 -4.55
C LYS A 34 -14.16 -8.28 -3.34
N GLY A 35 -14.84 -8.33 -2.20
CA GLY A 35 -14.30 -7.81 -0.94
C GLY A 35 -12.93 -8.40 -0.59
N ARG A 36 -12.80 -9.73 -0.70
CA ARG A 36 -11.53 -10.44 -0.48
C ARG A 36 -10.48 -10.13 -1.53
N GLU A 37 -10.86 -10.03 -2.81
CA GLU A 37 -9.95 -9.64 -3.89
C GLU A 37 -9.34 -8.26 -3.64
N HIS A 38 -10.18 -7.26 -3.37
CA HIS A 38 -9.71 -5.92 -3.05
C HIS A 38 -8.86 -5.87 -1.78
N SER A 39 -9.21 -6.66 -0.75
CA SER A 39 -8.40 -6.76 0.46
C SER A 39 -7.01 -7.37 0.20
N LYS A 40 -6.90 -8.36 -0.69
CA LYS A 40 -5.59 -8.93 -1.08
C LYS A 40 -4.75 -7.90 -1.83
N THR A 41 -5.35 -7.18 -2.77
CA THR A 41 -4.67 -6.09 -3.50
C THR A 41 -4.20 -4.98 -2.56
N ALA A 42 -5.03 -4.61 -1.58
CA ALA A 42 -4.65 -3.62 -0.56
C ALA A 42 -3.44 -4.07 0.25
N HIS A 43 -3.41 -5.35 0.63
CA HIS A 43 -2.30 -5.93 1.38
C HIS A 43 -1.00 -5.94 0.55
N ALA A 44 -1.07 -6.35 -0.72
CA ALA A 44 0.08 -6.34 -1.63
C ALA A 44 0.67 -4.93 -1.78
N HIS A 45 -0.18 -3.91 -2.01
CA HIS A 45 0.27 -2.52 -2.05
C HIS A 45 0.90 -2.06 -0.73
N SER A 46 0.35 -2.46 0.42
CA SER A 46 0.90 -2.10 1.72
C SER A 46 2.29 -2.72 1.96
N GLN A 47 2.51 -3.96 1.50
CA GLN A 47 3.83 -4.59 1.54
C GLN A 47 4.84 -3.83 0.69
N SER A 48 4.50 -3.53 -0.57
CA SER A 48 5.39 -2.76 -1.45
C SER A 48 5.68 -1.35 -0.89
N ALA A 49 4.69 -0.70 -0.30
CA ALA A 49 4.88 0.60 0.36
C ALA A 49 5.86 0.51 1.54
N HIS A 50 5.74 -0.55 2.34
CA HIS A 50 6.64 -0.80 3.46
C HIS A 50 8.08 -1.05 2.98
N GLU A 51 8.26 -1.90 1.96
CA GLU A 51 9.58 -2.16 1.37
C GLU A 51 10.23 -0.89 0.81
N HIS A 52 9.47 -0.06 0.10
CA HIS A 52 9.96 1.22 -0.42
C HIS A 52 10.31 2.21 0.70
N SER A 53 9.51 2.26 1.76
CA SER A 53 9.77 3.09 2.94
C SER A 53 11.03 2.65 3.68
N ASP A 54 11.19 1.34 3.89
CA ASP A 54 12.37 0.77 4.55
C ASP A 54 13.64 0.99 3.72
N ALA A 55 13.56 0.80 2.40
CA ALA A 55 14.67 1.09 1.49
C ALA A 55 15.03 2.58 1.48
N ALA A 56 14.04 3.48 1.53
CA ALA A 56 14.26 4.92 1.63
C ALA A 56 14.96 5.27 2.96
N HIS A 57 14.46 4.70 4.07
CA HIS A 57 15.00 4.92 5.40
C HIS A 57 16.45 4.43 5.51
N LYS A 58 16.74 3.22 5.02
CA LYS A 58 18.11 2.67 4.95
C LYS A 58 19.03 3.56 4.12
N LYS A 59 18.62 3.96 2.91
CA LYS A 59 19.43 4.85 2.05
C LYS A 59 19.65 6.23 2.66
N SER A 60 18.64 6.78 3.34
CA SER A 60 18.78 8.06 4.04
C SER A 60 19.67 7.94 5.29
N SER A 61 19.71 6.77 5.94
CA SER A 61 20.55 6.52 7.11
C SER A 61 22.02 6.25 6.73
N SER A 62 22.28 5.66 5.55
CA SER A 62 23.62 5.46 5.01
C SER A 62 24.21 6.67 4.29
N ALA A 63 23.44 7.75 4.10
CA ALA A 63 23.90 9.01 3.52
C ALA A 63 24.44 9.99 4.59
N LYS A 64 24.80 9.49 5.78
CA LYS A 64 25.40 10.24 6.88
C LYS A 64 26.92 10.30 6.76
#